data_AF-A0A0K9H0L6-F1
#
_entry.id   AF-A0A0K9H0L6-F1
#
_cell.length_a   1.000
_cell.length_b   1.000
_cell.length_c   1.000
_cell.angle_alpha   90.00
_cell.angle_beta   90.00
_cell.angle_gamma   90.00
#
_symmetry.space_group_name_H-M   'P 1'
#
loop_
_entity.id
_entity.type
_entity.pdbx_description
1 polymer ?
#
loop_
_entity_poly.entity_id
_entity_poly.type
_entity_poly.pdbx_seq_one_letter_code
_entity_poly.pdbx_strand_id
1 'polypeptide(L)'
;MEVNNECSPYQAGDIVFVFYRNPHTQNVANIQEAAVVNNPENPNELALFLYETYYPLTNELAVYSSEAEAERAYQQYFGDVFL
;
A
#
# COMPACT_ATOMS: atom_id res chain seq x y z
N MET A 1 -17.29 12.28 9.29
CA MET A 1 -16.24 11.58 10.06
C MET A 1 -14.94 11.87 9.35
N GLU A 2 -14.18 12.85 9.85
CA GLU A 2 -12.79 13.08 9.42
C GLU A 2 -11.95 11.98 10.08
N VAL A 3 -11.45 11.04 9.28
CA VAL A 3 -10.56 9.99 9.77
C VAL A 3 -9.16 10.57 9.68
N ASN A 4 -8.59 10.83 10.85
CA ASN A 4 -7.28 11.43 11.05
C ASN A 4 -6.20 10.59 10.34
N ASN A 5 -5.70 11.07 9.21
CA ASN A 5 -4.48 10.53 8.61
C ASN A 5 -3.28 11.29 9.20
N GLU A 6 -3.11 11.16 10.51
CA GLU A 6 -1.86 11.51 11.19
C GLU A 6 -0.83 10.52 10.65
N CYS A 7 -0.13 10.93 9.59
CA CYS A 7 0.93 10.15 8.97
C CYS A 7 2.03 9.97 10.02
N SER A 8 1.97 8.89 10.80
CA SER A 8 3.16 8.38 11.47
C SER A 8 4.22 8.26 10.38
N PRO A 9 5.35 8.96 10.47
CA PRO A 9 6.35 8.91 9.41
C PRO A 9 6.80 7.46 9.31
N TYR A 10 6.58 6.83 8.16
CA TYR A 10 7.06 5.49 7.89
C TYR A 10 8.56 5.41 8.16
N GLN A 11 9.03 4.26 8.62
CA GLN A 11 10.45 3.99 8.82
C GLN A 11 10.84 2.70 8.10
N ALA A 12 12.09 2.62 7.68
CA ALA A 12 12.62 1.39 7.12
C ALA A 12 12.50 0.24 8.14
N GLY A 13 11.92 -0.87 7.72
CA GLY A 13 11.59 -2.03 8.55
C GLY A 13 10.11 -2.16 8.89
N ASP A 14 9.29 -1.13 8.67
CA ASP A 14 7.84 -1.25 8.85
C ASP A 14 7.23 -2.23 7.83
N ILE A 15 6.20 -2.94 8.26
CA ILE A 15 5.39 -3.81 7.40
C ILE A 15 4.05 -3.12 7.18
N VAL A 16 3.66 -3.03 5.90
CA VAL A 16 2.44 -2.34 5.47
C VAL A 16 1.68 -3.15 4.44
N PHE A 17 0.43 -2.79 4.21
CA PHE A 17 -0.45 -3.46 3.26
C PHE A 17 -0.85 -2.50 2.15
N VAL A 18 -0.79 -2.96 0.90
CA VAL A 18 -1.08 -2.15 -0.29
C VAL A 18 -1.97 -2.91 -1.27
N PHE A 19 -2.71 -2.18 -2.10
CA PHE A 19 -3.39 -2.78 -3.23
C PHE A 19 -2.43 -2.97 -4.39
N TYR A 20 -2.16 -4.22 -4.73
CA TYR A 20 -1.35 -4.59 -5.89
C TYR A 20 -2.26 -5.06 -7.02
N ARG A 21 -2.23 -4.35 -8.15
CA ARG A 21 -2.94 -4.77 -9.37
C ARG A 21 -2.07 -5.74 -10.14
N ASN A 22 -2.63 -6.91 -10.46
CA ASN A 22 -1.92 -7.88 -11.26
C ASN A 22 -1.69 -7.32 -12.68
N PRO A 23 -0.42 -7.15 -13.13
CA PRO A 23 -0.13 -6.57 -14.43
C PRO A 23 -0.67 -7.41 -15.60
N HIS A 24 -0.94 -8.70 -15.37
CA HIS A 24 -1.49 -9.60 -16.38
C HIS A 24 -3.03 -9.61 -16.42
N THR A 25 -3.70 -9.08 -15.39
CA THR A 25 -5.16 -8.99 -15.31
C THR A 25 -5.57 -7.68 -14.66
N GLN A 26 -5.84 -6.67 -15.49
CA GLN A 26 -6.08 -5.28 -15.03
C GLN A 26 -7.26 -5.11 -14.07
N ASN A 27 -8.21 -6.05 -14.07
CA ASN A 27 -9.40 -6.02 -13.22
C ASN A 27 -9.21 -6.71 -11.86
N VAL A 28 -8.02 -7.24 -11.56
CA VAL A 28 -7.75 -7.92 -10.30
C VAL A 28 -6.72 -7.13 -9.50
N ALA A 29 -7.17 -6.56 -8.39
CA ALA A 29 -6.33 -6.00 -7.34
C ALA A 29 -6.37 -6.93 -6.14
N ASN A 30 -5.22 -7.20 -5.53
CA ASN A 30 -5.11 -7.96 -4.29
C ASN A 30 -4.48 -7.09 -3.22
N ILE A 31 -4.80 -7.35 -1.96
CA ILE A 31 -4.05 -6.81 -0.83
C ILE A 31 -2.74 -7.58 -0.74
N GLN A 32 -1.63 -6.88 -0.61
CA GLN A 32 -0.30 -7.46 -0.48
C GLN A 32 0.46 -6.81 0.65
N GLU A 33 1.21 -7.64 1.38
CA GLU A 33 2.17 -7.19 2.36
C GLU A 33 3.43 -6.66 1.65
N ALA A 34 3.92 -5.50 2.08
CA ALA A 34 5.14 -4.90 1.60
C ALA A 34 5.98 -4.39 2.77
N ALA A 35 7.30 -4.39 2.60
CA ALA A 35 8.21 -3.83 3.57
C ALA A 35 8.61 -2.40 3.18
N VAL A 36 8.57 -1.48 4.13
CA VAL A 36 9.17 -0.16 3.96
C VAL A 36 10.69 -0.31 4.07
N VAL A 37 11.42 0.21 3.09
CA VAL A 37 12.88 0.15 3.01
C VAL A 37 13.45 1.51 2.58
N ASN A 38 14.75 1.71 2.76
CA ASN A 38 15.42 2.86 2.14
C ASN A 38 15.44 2.67 0.63
N ASN A 39 15.15 3.72 -0.12
CA ASN A 39 15.22 3.69 -1.57
C ASN A 39 16.68 3.51 -2.01
N PRO A 40 17.02 2.45 -2.80
CA PRO A 40 18.39 2.18 -3.22
C PRO A 40 18.93 3.23 -4.19
N GLU A 41 18.07 3.92 -4.93
CA GLU A 41 18.45 4.98 -5.88
C GLU A 41 18.58 6.34 -5.20
N ASN A 42 17.72 6.62 -4.21
CA ASN A 42 17.71 7.86 -3.43
C ASN A 42 17.75 7.57 -1.92
N PRO A 43 18.93 7.51 -1.28
CA PRO A 43 19.06 7.11 0.13
C PRO A 43 18.34 7.99 1.16
N ASN A 44 17.87 9.16 0.77
CA ASN A 44 17.09 10.08 1.62
C ASN A 44 15.57 9.85 1.53
N GLU A 45 15.14 8.90 0.70
CA GLU A 45 13.74 8.58 0.45
C GLU A 45 13.45 7.14 0.87
N LEU A 46 12.18 6.85 1.12
CA LEU A 46 11.70 5.50 1.40
C LEU A 46 11.07 4.89 0.15
N ALA A 47 11.07 3.57 0.11
CA ALA A 47 10.41 2.77 -0.91
C ALA A 47 9.66 1.61 -0.25
N LEU A 48 8.68 1.07 -0.95
CA LEU A 48 8.09 -0.22 -0.67
C LEU A 48 8.82 -1.29 -1.45
N PHE A 49 9.28 -2.32 -0.76
CA PHE A 49 9.80 -3.52 -1.37
C PHE A 49 8.69 -4.57 -1.50
N LEU A 50 8.34 -4.87 -2.74
CA LEU A 50 7.28 -5.82 -3.09
C LEU A 50 7.67 -6.56 -4.36
N TYR A 51 7.60 -7.91 -4.33
CA TYR A 51 7.98 -8.79 -5.46
C TYR A 51 9.32 -8.41 -6.10
N GLU A 52 10.36 -8.29 -5.27
CA GLU A 52 11.73 -7.96 -5.72
C GLU A 52 11.86 -6.62 -6.45
N THR A 53 10.85 -5.75 -6.32
CA THR A 53 10.80 -4.43 -6.93
C THR A 53 10.67 -3.35 -5.86
N TYR A 54 11.31 -2.20 -6.10
CA TYR A 54 11.23 -1.03 -5.23
C TYR A 54 10.25 -0.02 -5.83
N TYR A 55 9.23 0.35 -5.06
CA TYR A 55 8.26 1.38 -5.44
C TYR A 55 8.45 2.60 -4.55
N PRO A 56 8.66 3.81 -5.09
CA PRO A 56 8.79 5.02 -4.28
C PRO A 56 7.59 5.20 -3.34
N LEU A 57 7.85 5.41 -2.05
CA LEU A 57 6.81 5.64 -1.06
C LEU A 57 6.38 7.11 -1.14
N THR A 58 5.27 7.36 -1.83
CA THR A 58 4.73 8.70 -2.09
C THR A 58 3.36 8.86 -1.44
N ASN A 59 2.91 10.12 -1.26
CA ASN A 59 1.60 10.43 -0.68
C ASN A 59 0.42 9.98 -1.57
N GLU A 60 0.66 9.62 -2.83
CA GLU A 60 -0.37 9.12 -3.74
C GLU A 60 -0.64 7.63 -3.55
N LEU A 61 0.23 6.93 -2.81
CA LEU A 61 0.13 5.50 -2.60
C LEU A 61 -0.73 5.21 -1.36
N ALA A 62 -1.80 4.45 -1.55
CA ALA A 62 -2.63 3.99 -0.46
C ALA A 62 -1.93 2.87 0.30
N VAL A 63 -1.52 3.18 1.53
CA VAL A 63 -0.79 2.27 2.43
C VAL A 63 -1.59 2.11 3.71
N TYR A 64 -1.77 0.86 4.14
CA TYR A 64 -2.54 0.52 5.32
C TYR A 64 -1.64 -0.13 6.37
N SER A 65 -1.92 0.14 7.64
CA SER A 65 -1.09 -0.36 8.75
C SER A 65 -1.45 -1.80 9.15
N SER A 66 -2.56 -2.33 8.63
CA SER A 66 -3.02 -3.70 8.89
C SER A 66 -3.82 -4.25 7.72
N GLU A 67 -3.81 -5.58 7.55
CA GLU A 67 -4.61 -6.27 6.54
C GLU A 67 -6.10 -5.95 6.67
N ALA A 68 -6.64 -5.97 7.90
CA ALA A 68 -8.06 -5.66 8.15
C ALA A 68 -8.45 -4.22 7.79
N GLU A 69 -7.53 -3.26 7.88
CA GLU A 69 -7.76 -1.91 7.37
C GLU A 69 -7.79 -1.88 5.84
N ALA A 70 -6.84 -2.55 5.20
CA ALA A 70 -6.79 -2.70 3.76
C ALA A 70 -8.04 -3.40 3.22
N GLU A 71 -8.53 -4.46 3.87
CA GLU A 71 -9.74 -5.19 3.49
C GLU A 71 -10.99 -4.32 3.55
N ARG A 72 -11.14 -3.53 4.62
CA ARG A 72 -12.26 -2.59 4.75
C ARG A 72 -12.23 -1.56 3.62
N ALA A 73 -11.07 -0.99 3.34
CA ALA A 73 -10.90 -0.06 2.22
C ALA A 73 -11.18 -0.76 0.88
N TYR A 74 -10.70 -1.99 0.69
CA TYR A 74 -10.92 -2.77 -0.52
C TYR A 74 -12.41 -2.99 -0.78
N GLN A 75 -13.17 -3.37 0.25
CA GLN A 75 -14.62 -3.51 0.16
C GLN A 75 -15.33 -2.19 -0.15
N GLN A 76 -14.85 -1.06 0.39
CA GLN A 76 -15.43 0.25 0.07
C GLN A 76 -15.21 0.66 -1.40
N TYR A 77 -14.06 0.32 -1.99
CA TYR A 77 -13.74 0.69 -3.38
C TYR A 77 -14.21 -0.33 -4.41
N PHE A 78 -14.25 -1.62 -4.05
CA PHE A 78 -14.48 -2.74 -4.98
C PHE A 78 -15.66 -3.64 -4.59
N GLY A 79 -16.26 -3.46 -3.41
CA GLY A 79 -17.33 -4.31 -2.89
C GLY A 79 -18.72 -4.03 -3.48
N ASP A 80 -18.96 -2.85 -4.05
CA ASP A 80 -20.23 -2.51 -4.71
C ASP A 80 -20.27 -2.97 -6.18
N VAL A 81 -20.11 -4.28 -6.39
CA VAL A 81 -20.57 -4.96 -7.61
C VAL A 81 -21.68 -5.91 -7.19
N PHE A 82 -22.93 -5.53 -7.50
CA PHE A 82 -24.24 -6.20 -7.31
C PHE A 82 -25.19 -5.55 -6.30
N LEU A 83 -26.07 -4.68 -6.82
CA LEU A 83 -27.52 -4.75 -6.56
C LEU A 83 -28.25 -4.96 -7.89
#